data_AF-A0A4Q5XXI0-F1
#
_entry.id   AF-A0A4Q5XXI0-F1
#
_cell.length_a   1.000
_cell.length_b   1.000
_cell.length_c   1.000
_cell.angle_alpha   90.00
_cell.angle_beta   90.00
_cell.angle_gamma   90.00
#
_symmetry.space_group_name_H-M   'P 1'
#
loop_
_entity.id
_entity.type
_entity.pdbx_description
1 polymer ?
#
loop_
_entity_poly.entity_id
_entity_poly.type
_entity_poly.pdbx_seq_one_letter_code
_entity_poly.pdbx_strand_id
1 'polypeptide(L)' 'MLTAPECLLKANNFEIAAKMAPPGQRLVYFEQAMHWRRLAHEIQVERLGPFAGEDEPGGEPRSPNRLAPGLSN' A
#
# COMPACT_ATOMS: atom_id res chain seq x y z
N MET A 1 20.60 4.92 1.22
CA MET A 1 19.19 4.63 1.55
C MET A 1 18.81 3.34 0.86
N LEU A 2 18.17 2.40 1.56
CA LEU A 2 17.60 1.21 0.93
C LEU A 2 16.33 1.58 0.17
N THR A 3 16.10 0.92 -0.96
CA THR A 3 14.89 1.01 -1.77
C THR A 3 13.83 0.01 -1.27
N ALA A 4 12.56 0.22 -1.63
CA ALA A 4 11.49 -0.71 -1.27
C ALA A 4 11.74 -2.16 -1.76
N PRO A 5 12.22 -2.41 -3.01
CA PRO A 5 12.60 -3.76 -3.44
C PRO A 5 13.70 -4.40 -2.59
N GLU A 6 14.71 -3.64 -2.16
CA GLU A 6 15.78 -4.15 -1.28
C GLU A 6 15.25 -4.49 0.12
N CYS A 7 14.29 -3.73 0.63
CA CYS A 7 13.60 -4.04 1.89
C CYS A 7 12.77 -5.32 1.76
N LEU A 8 12.03 -5.51 0.66
CA LEU A 8 11.29 -6.76 0.40
C LEU A 8 12.23 -7.96 0.27
N LEU A 9 13.38 -7.80 -0.39
CA LEU A 9 14.39 -8.85 -0.49
C LEU A 9 14.91 -9.26 0.90
N LYS A 10 15.19 -8.29 1.77
CA LYS A 10 15.58 -8.56 3.17
C LYS A 10 14.48 -9.30 3.93
N ALA A 11 13.22 -8.87 3.79
CA ALA A 11 12.09 -9.55 4.41
C ALA A 11 11.99 -11.02 3.99
N ASN A 12 12.11 -11.29 2.68
CA ASN A 12 12.06 -12.65 2.14
C ASN A 12 13.23 -13.51 2.66
N ASN A 13 14.44 -12.94 2.76
CA ASN A 13 15.59 -13.64 3.32
C ASN A 13 15.34 -14.05 4.78
N PHE A 14 14.71 -13.18 5.57
CA PHE A 14 14.33 -13.50 6.95
C PHE A 14 13.21 -14.55 7.04
N GLU A 15 12.25 -14.59 6.11
CA GLU A 15 11.26 -15.67 6.06
C GLU A 15 11.87 -17.02 5.70
N ILE A 16 12.84 -17.03 4.79
CA ILE A 16 13.60 -18.24 4.47
C ILE A 16 14.41 -18.68 5.70
N ALA A 17 15.08 -17.74 6.38
CA ALA A 17 15.80 -18.03 7.61
C ALA A 17 14.88 -18.60 8.70
N ALA A 18 13.67 -18.05 8.87
CA ALA A 18 12.69 -18.55 9.82
C ALA A 18 12.27 -20.01 9.55
N LYS A 19 12.15 -20.40 8.28
CA LYS A 19 11.84 -21.78 7.88
C LYS A 19 12.98 -22.76 8.21
N MET A 20 14.22 -22.30 8.12
CA MET A 20 15.42 -23.10 8.40
C MET A 20 15.80 -23.10 9.89
N ALA A 21 15.27 -22.16 10.66
CA ALA A 21 15.64 -21.96 12.05
C ALA A 21 14.99 -22.96 13.03
N PRO A 22 15.67 -23.24 14.16
CA PRO A 22 15.07 -23.96 15.29
C PRO A 22 13.82 -23.24 15.81
N PRO A 23 12.82 -23.96 16.37
CA PRO A 23 11.56 -23.38 16.83
C PRO A 23 11.71 -22.14 17.73
N GLY A 24 12.68 -22.16 18.66
CA GLY A 24 12.93 -21.06 19.59
C GLY A 24 13.44 -19.75 18.95
N GLN A 25 13.89 -19.78 17.70
CA GLN A 25 14.43 -18.61 16.99
C GLN A 25 13.54 -18.13 15.85
N ARG A 26 12.51 -18.89 15.47
CA ARG A 26 11.64 -18.55 14.33
C ARG A 26 10.92 -17.22 14.51
N LEU A 27 10.45 -16.93 15.72
CA LEU A 27 9.76 -15.69 16.03
C LEU A 27 10.63 -14.47 15.76
N VAL A 28 11.90 -14.50 16.17
CA VAL A 28 12.86 -13.41 15.93
C VAL A 28 13.01 -13.15 14.42
N TYR A 29 13.10 -14.21 13.61
CA TYR A 29 13.20 -14.05 12.17
C TYR A 29 11.91 -13.53 11.53
N PHE A 30 10.74 -13.94 12.01
CA PHE A 30 9.47 -13.38 11.55
C PHE A 30 9.30 -11.91 11.94
N GLU A 31 9.71 -11.52 13.14
CA GLU A 31 9.72 -10.12 13.58
C GLU A 31 10.60 -9.26 12.67
N GLN A 32 11.79 -9.76 12.31
CA GLN A 32 12.66 -9.10 11.34
C GLN A 32 12.00 -9.00 9.97
N ALA A 33 11.40 -10.08 9.46
CA ALA A 33 10.70 -10.06 8.17
C ALA A 33 9.58 -9.00 8.15
N MET A 34 8.78 -8.93 9.22
CA MET A 34 7.71 -7.94 9.37
C MET A 34 8.23 -6.51 9.41
N HIS A 35 9.33 -6.27 10.12
CA HIS A 35 9.99 -4.96 10.15
C HIS A 35 10.37 -4.49 8.73
N TRP A 36 11.04 -5.35 7.96
CA TRP A 36 11.46 -5.02 6.59
C TRP A 36 10.28 -4.85 5.62
N ARG A 37 9.19 -5.62 5.79
CA ARG A 37 7.94 -5.41 5.02
C ARG A 37 7.30 -4.07 5.33
N ARG A 38 7.26 -3.67 6.60
CA ARG A 38 6.72 -2.36 7.02
C ARG A 38 7.56 -1.23 6.42
N LEU A 39 8.89 -1.32 6.52
CA LEU A 39 9.77 -0.31 5.94
C LEU A 39 9.62 -0.21 4.41
N ALA A 40 9.47 -1.35 3.71
CA ALA A 40 9.21 -1.34 2.27
C ALA A 40 7.89 -0.62 1.94
N HIS A 41 6.85 -0.86 2.74
CA HIS A 41 5.56 -0.21 2.59
C HIS A 41 5.64 1.29 2.86
N GLU A 42 6.33 1.71 3.93
CA GLU A 42 6.57 3.12 4.25
C GLU A 42 7.28 3.83 3.09
N ILE A 43 8.33 3.23 2.53
CA ILE A 43 9.06 3.79 1.36
C ILE A 43 8.15 3.86 0.13
N GLN A 44 7.26 2.88 -0.08
CA GLN A 44 6.30 2.91 -1.19
C GLN A 44 5.26 4.01 -1.00
N VAL A 45 4.73 4.18 0.22
CA VAL A 45 3.75 5.21 0.57
C VAL A 45 4.38 6.60 0.48
N GLU A 46 5.59 6.80 1.00
CA GLU A 46 6.34 8.06 0.85
C GLU A 46 6.54 8.43 -0.63
N ARG A 47 6.82 7.43 -1.48
CA ARG A 47 6.94 7.64 -2.93
C ARG A 47 5.62 7.96 -3.63
N LEU A 48 4.50 7.44 -3.12
CA LEU A 48 3.18 7.64 -3.70
C LEU A 48 2.46 8.86 -3.12
N GLY A 49 2.93 9.42 -1.99
CA GLY A 49 2.27 10.53 -1.30
C GLY A 49 0.82 10.21 -0.91
N PRO A 50 0.07 11.17 -0.34
CA PRO A 50 -1.37 11.02 -0.07
C PRO A 50 -2.24 10.83 -1.34
N PHE A 51 -1.65 10.80 -2.53
CA PHE A 51 -2.35 10.65 -3.81
C PHE A 51 -2.77 9.21 -4.16
N ALA A 52 -2.62 8.24 -3.25
CA ALA A 52 -3.34 6.97 -3.36
C ALA A 52 -4.84 7.10 -2.99
N GLY A 53 -5.31 8.30 -2.61
CA GLY A 53 -6.70 8.54 -2.21
C GLY A 53 -7.33 9.87 -2.63
N GLU A 54 -6.69 10.67 -3.49
CA GLU A 54 -7.27 11.95 -3.96
C GLU A 54 -6.91 12.20 -5.44
N ASP A 55 -7.54 11.46 -6.35
CA ASP A 55 -7.79 11.93 -7.72
C ASP A 55 -8.94 11.11 -8.37
N GLU A 56 -10.18 11.47 -8.03
CA GLU A 56 -11.26 11.59 -9.03
C GLU A 56 -11.88 12.99 -8.92
N PRO A 57 -11.28 14.05 -9.47
CA PRO A 57 -12.00 15.25 -9.85
C PRO A 57 -12.58 15.01 -11.25
N GLY A 58 -13.54 14.09 -11.33
CA GLY A 58 -14.16 13.67 -12.60
C GLY A 58 -15.58 13.11 -12.47
N GLY A 59 -16.03 12.78 -11.26
CA GLY A 59 -17.43 12.44 -11.03
C GLY A 59 -18.30 13.70 -11.09
N GLU A 60 -18.99 13.91 -12.20
CA GLU A 60 -20.08 14.90 -12.32
C GLU A 60 -20.91 14.92 -11.03
N PRO A 61 -21.16 16.10 -10.43
CA PRO A 61 -22.14 16.17 -9.37
C PRO A 61 -23.49 15.83 -10.00
N ARG A 62 -24.00 14.63 -9.72
CA ARG A 62 -25.42 14.30 -9.94
C ARG A 62 -26.23 15.29 -9.10
N SER A 63 -26.55 16.43 -9.70
CA SER A 63 -27.49 17.38 -9.14
C SER A 63 -28.83 16.67 -9.00
N PRO A 64 -29.41 16.59 -7.79
CA PRO A 64 -30.78 16.16 -7.65
C PRO A 64 -31.67 17.34 -8.04
N ASN A 65 -32.61 17.09 -8.95
CA ASN A 65 -33.65 18.02 -9.42
C ASN A 65 -33.20 19.21 -10.29
N ARG A 66 -33.38 19.05 -11.60
CA ARG A 66 -33.94 20.12 -12.44
C ARG A 66 -35.06 19.55 -13.30
N LEU A 67 -36.30 19.83 -12.88
CA LEU A 67 -37.50 19.74 -13.70
C LEU A 67 -37.19 20.35 -15.08
N ALA A 68 -37.38 19.58 -16.15
CA ALA A 68 -37.25 20.11 -17.50
C ALA A 68 -38.41 21.09 -17.78
N PRO A 69 -38.16 22.38 -18.05
CA PRO A 69 -39.14 23.22 -18.72
C PRO A 69 -39.06 22.97 -20.23
N GLY A 70 -40.20 23.10 -20.89
CA GLY A 70 -40.45 22.59 -22.23
C GLY A 70 -39.49 23.06 -23.33
N LEU A 71 -39.42 22.21 -24.36
CA LEU A 71 -39.00 22.60 -25.69
C LEU A 71 -40.24 22.54 -26.59
N SER A 72 -40.77 23.72 -26.88
CA SER A 72 -41.57 24.00 -28.06
C SER A 72 -40.72 23.82 -29.32
N ASN A 73 -41.17 22.98 -30.24
CA ASN A 73 -41.45 23.35 -31.64
C ASN A 73 -42.16 22.18 -32.32
#